data_AF-A0A832S610-F1
#
_entry.id   AF-A0A832S610-F1
#
_cell.length_a   1.000
_cell.length_b   1.000
_cell.length_c   1.000
_cell.angle_alpha   90.00
_cell.angle_beta   90.00
_cell.angle_gamma   90.00
#
_symmetry.space_group_name_H-M   'P 1'
#
loop_
_entity.id
_entity.type
_entity.pdbx_description
1 polymer ?
#
loop_
_entity_poly.entity_id
_entity_poly.type
_entity_poly.pdbx_seq_one_letter_code
_entity_poly.pdbx_strand_id
1 'polypeptide(L)'
;AFRYANHDLGHAIAALTFAAAGLGWRTCHLTDMSSENIAKILGISGRKEPEKEEPACLLAVYPAGKECSSGKVSSSSLPDFEKLFWSGVPNRLSPAHVEWIDIEKVASITKKEETEYFKEQRHESKPERRVSGLSGSVSGHRIHPDTEPVSLRSVIHRRRSAIEMNNSDYMDEDSFYGMLRKTLPDKNPIFHTLAFGPFAHLLLFVNRVKGLLPGLYILPRKHGEKEELKDTFRSDFLWEKPENCPYDLELYMLVEETLYDFAAQLSCGQRKAADACFTACMISEFEEPLKAFGPWMYPYLFWECGILGQLLYLEAEARGFRGCGIGCFFDNPLHETLGLKGFEYQDLYHFAVGSPLEEIGVATFPAYMY
;
A
#
# COMPACT_ATOMS: atom_id res chain seq x y z
N ALA A 1 14.47 -0.51 9.57
CA ALA A 1 13.42 0.28 10.27
C ALA A 1 12.83 1.39 9.40
N PHE A 2 13.61 2.24 8.70
CA PHE A 2 13.05 3.32 7.88
C PHE A 2 12.01 2.86 6.83
N ARG A 3 12.30 1.80 6.05
CA ARG A 3 11.33 1.21 5.11
C ARG A 3 10.05 0.75 5.83
N TYR A 4 10.19 0.00 6.93
CA TYR A 4 9.08 -0.48 7.76
C TYR A 4 8.19 0.65 8.26
N ALA A 5 8.77 1.72 8.81
CA ALA A 5 8.01 2.86 9.30
C ALA A 5 7.16 3.50 8.20
N ASN A 6 7.67 3.54 6.96
CA ASN A 6 6.92 4.08 5.83
C ASN A 6 5.86 3.11 5.29
N HIS A 7 6.08 1.79 5.33
CA HIS A 7 5.01 0.82 5.12
C HIS A 7 3.89 1.02 6.13
N ASP A 8 4.23 1.08 7.42
CA ASP A 8 3.28 1.25 8.51
C ASP A 8 2.52 2.58 8.37
N LEU A 9 3.19 3.65 7.91
CA LEU A 9 2.51 4.90 7.60
C LEU A 9 1.54 4.74 6.43
N GLY A 10 1.92 4.04 5.35
CA GLY A 10 1.01 3.70 4.26
C GLY A 10 -0.22 2.93 4.74
N HIS A 11 -0.01 1.94 5.63
CA HIS A 11 -1.10 1.22 6.28
C HIS A 11 -2.01 2.14 7.10
N ALA A 12 -1.41 3.07 7.87
CA ALA A 12 -2.14 4.03 8.69
C ALA A 12 -2.94 5.03 7.83
N ILE A 13 -2.35 5.55 6.75
CA ILE A 13 -3.02 6.42 5.77
C ILE A 13 -4.25 5.70 5.21
N ALA A 14 -4.09 4.46 4.73
CA ALA A 14 -5.21 3.68 4.22
C ALA A 14 -6.27 3.40 5.29
N ALA A 15 -5.87 3.03 6.52
CA ALA A 15 -6.81 2.77 7.60
C ALA A 15 -7.67 4.00 7.93
N LEU A 16 -7.05 5.19 8.01
CA LEU A 16 -7.77 6.46 8.18
C LEU A 16 -8.69 6.75 6.99
N THR A 17 -8.22 6.52 5.76
CA THR A 17 -9.02 6.70 4.54
C THR A 17 -10.24 5.78 4.51
N PHE A 18 -10.09 4.49 4.85
CA PHE A 18 -11.19 3.54 4.93
C PHE A 18 -12.19 3.93 6.02
N ALA A 19 -11.71 4.32 7.20
CA ALA A 19 -12.56 4.78 8.30
C ALA A 19 -13.35 6.03 7.91
N ALA A 20 -12.68 7.03 7.30
CA ALA A 20 -13.32 8.24 6.80
C ALA A 20 -14.38 7.91 5.74
N ALA A 21 -14.04 7.07 4.74
CA ALA A 21 -14.96 6.66 3.69
C ALA A 21 -16.21 5.95 4.25
N GLY A 22 -16.03 5.05 5.23
CA GLY A 22 -17.13 4.37 5.92
C GLY A 22 -18.07 5.31 6.68
N LEU A 23 -17.61 6.52 7.00
CA LEU A 23 -18.39 7.57 7.68
C LEU A 23 -18.90 8.66 6.73
N GLY A 24 -18.72 8.53 5.42
CA GLY A 24 -19.13 9.54 4.44
C GLY A 24 -18.16 10.72 4.30
N TRP A 25 -16.89 10.53 4.67
CA TRP A 25 -15.81 11.50 4.54
C TRP A 25 -14.78 11.04 3.51
N ARG A 26 -13.88 11.94 3.14
CA ARG A 26 -12.71 11.69 2.31
C ARG A 26 -11.48 12.23 2.99
N THR A 27 -10.34 11.66 2.64
CA THR A 27 -9.02 12.11 3.03
C THR A 27 -8.29 12.68 1.81
N CYS A 28 -7.35 13.60 2.05
CA CYS A 28 -6.44 14.11 1.04
C CYS A 28 -5.10 14.42 1.71
N HIS A 29 -4.02 13.90 1.14
CA HIS A 29 -2.68 14.28 1.55
C HIS A 29 -2.42 15.75 1.21
N LEU A 30 -2.09 16.55 2.23
CA LEU A 30 -1.66 17.94 2.09
C LEU A 30 -0.23 17.99 1.53
N THR A 31 -0.16 17.68 0.24
CA THR A 31 1.07 17.41 -0.51
C THR A 31 1.98 18.62 -0.60
N ASP A 32 1.48 19.84 -0.41
CA ASP A 32 2.29 21.05 -0.50
C ASP A 32 2.97 21.46 0.80
N MET A 33 2.68 20.78 1.91
CA MET A 33 3.37 21.02 3.17
C MET A 33 4.85 20.59 3.11
N SER A 34 5.73 21.38 3.72
CA SER A 34 7.10 20.96 4.03
C SER A 34 7.15 20.14 5.31
N SER A 35 8.14 19.25 5.44
CA SER A 35 8.37 18.52 6.69
C SER A 35 8.59 19.49 7.86
N GLU A 36 9.28 20.61 7.66
CA GLU A 36 9.48 21.62 8.70
C GLU A 36 8.15 22.25 9.16
N ASN A 37 7.27 22.63 8.24
CA ASN A 37 5.99 23.23 8.58
C ASN A 37 5.06 22.23 9.28
N ILE A 38 5.13 20.94 8.93
CA ILE A 38 4.42 19.89 9.67
C ILE A 38 4.98 19.77 11.09
N ALA A 39 6.31 19.76 11.27
CA ALA A 39 6.92 19.73 12.61
C ALA A 39 6.48 20.91 13.49
N LYS A 40 6.34 22.11 12.90
CA LYS A 40 5.86 23.32 13.61
C LYS A 40 4.42 23.14 14.11
N ILE A 41 3.53 22.64 13.24
CA ILE A 41 2.13 22.36 13.59
C ILE A 41 2.04 21.31 14.71
N LEU A 42 2.88 20.28 14.67
CA LEU A 42 2.90 19.20 15.66
C LEU A 42 3.64 19.56 16.97
N GLY A 43 4.35 20.69 17.03
CA GLY A 43 5.14 21.09 18.20
C GLY A 43 6.38 20.21 18.45
N ILE A 44 6.90 19.57 17.39
CA ILE A 44 8.07 18.66 17.45
C ILE A 44 9.32 19.25 16.78
N SER A 45 9.24 20.49 16.29
CA SER A 45 10.36 21.20 15.67
C SER A 45 11.57 21.30 16.59
N GLY A 46 12.74 20.96 16.06
CA GLY A 46 14.03 21.21 16.73
C GLY A 46 14.35 20.29 17.92
N ARG A 47 13.55 19.25 18.19
CA ARG A 47 13.86 18.25 19.22
C ARG A 47 15.13 17.48 18.86
N LYS A 48 16.00 17.29 19.86
CA LYS A 48 17.30 16.58 19.76
C LYS A 48 17.41 15.41 20.74
N GLU A 49 16.28 14.92 21.23
CA GLU A 49 16.23 13.82 22.18
C GLU A 49 16.51 12.48 21.47
N PRO A 50 16.99 11.44 22.19
CA PRO A 50 17.28 10.14 21.60
C PRO A 50 16.07 9.44 20.93
N GLU A 51 14.85 9.82 21.31
CA GLU A 51 13.58 9.29 20.78
C GLU A 51 12.87 10.35 19.95
N LYS A 52 13.65 11.03 19.09
CA LYS A 52 13.16 12.10 18.23
C LYS A 52 12.05 11.60 17.30
N GLU A 53 10.95 12.33 17.29
CA GLU A 53 9.85 12.17 16.33
C GLU A 53 10.16 12.95 15.04
N GLU A 54 9.83 12.35 13.88
CA GLU A 54 9.92 13.02 12.59
C GLU A 54 8.50 13.16 12.00
N PRO A 55 8.12 14.34 11.48
CA PRO A 55 6.83 14.53 10.84
C PRO A 55 6.79 13.76 9.51
N ALA A 56 5.76 12.93 9.33
CA ALA A 56 5.61 12.17 8.10
C ALA A 56 4.73 12.89 7.06
N CYS A 57 3.44 13.07 7.34
CA CYS A 57 2.51 13.76 6.45
C CYS A 57 1.33 14.38 7.21
N LEU A 58 0.53 15.22 6.53
CA LEU A 58 -0.76 15.70 7.02
C LEU A 58 -1.88 15.25 6.08
N LEU A 59 -2.94 14.70 6.65
CA LEU A 59 -4.16 14.33 5.92
C LEU A 59 -5.29 15.28 6.30
N ALA A 60 -5.86 15.96 5.31
CA ALA A 60 -7.11 16.68 5.49
C ALA A 60 -8.28 15.69 5.42
N VAL A 61 -9.19 15.76 6.40
CA VAL A 61 -10.46 15.02 6.41
C VAL A 61 -11.59 15.98 6.09
N TYR A 62 -12.39 15.67 5.06
CA TYR A 62 -13.46 16.55 4.56
C TYR A 62 -14.67 15.74 4.08
N PRO A 63 -15.88 16.33 4.04
CA PRO A 63 -17.09 15.60 3.66
C PRO A 63 -17.01 15.04 2.24
N ALA A 64 -17.51 13.82 2.02
CA ALA A 64 -17.65 13.29 0.67
C ALA A 64 -18.57 14.19 -0.18
N GLY A 65 -18.26 14.31 -1.47
CA GLY A 65 -18.96 15.22 -2.39
C GLY A 65 -18.48 16.66 -2.37
N LYS A 66 -17.58 17.03 -1.44
CA LYS A 66 -16.81 18.29 -1.50
C LYS A 66 -15.43 18.03 -2.09
N GLU A 67 -14.77 19.08 -2.54
CA GLU A 67 -13.36 19.05 -2.92
C GLU A 67 -12.49 19.49 -1.75
N CYS A 68 -11.29 18.92 -1.65
CA CYS A 68 -10.25 19.49 -0.80
C CYS A 68 -9.92 20.89 -1.32
N SER A 69 -9.87 21.88 -0.44
CA SER A 69 -9.73 23.29 -0.84
C SER A 69 -8.27 23.72 -1.06
N SER A 70 -7.30 23.01 -0.48
CA SER A 70 -5.88 23.38 -0.48
C SER A 70 -4.98 22.16 -0.32
N GLY A 71 -3.78 22.21 -0.92
CA GLY A 71 -2.70 21.26 -0.70
C GLY A 71 -1.88 21.51 0.56
N LYS A 72 -2.13 22.62 1.27
CA LYS A 72 -1.40 23.02 2.49
C LYS A 72 -2.28 23.77 3.49
N VAL A 73 -1.86 23.77 4.75
CA VAL A 73 -2.41 24.67 5.76
C VAL A 73 -2.00 26.11 5.43
N SER A 74 -2.84 27.09 5.80
CA SER A 74 -2.54 28.50 5.54
C SER A 74 -1.21 28.90 6.20
N SER A 75 -0.30 29.47 5.42
CA SER A 75 0.99 29.95 5.93
C SER A 75 0.83 31.03 7.01
N SER A 76 -0.30 31.77 7.00
CA SER A 76 -0.62 32.75 8.04
C SER A 76 -0.95 32.14 9.40
N SER A 77 -1.30 30.84 9.47
CA SER A 77 -1.63 30.14 10.70
C SER A 77 -0.41 29.50 11.37
N LEU A 78 0.69 29.27 10.63
CA LEU A 78 1.90 28.64 11.17
C LEU A 78 2.49 29.37 12.38
N PRO A 79 2.61 30.72 12.40
CA PRO A 79 3.14 31.43 13.55
C PRO A 79 2.31 31.28 14.82
N ASP A 80 1.02 30.93 14.71
CA ASP A 80 0.17 30.73 15.88
C ASP A 80 0.41 29.37 16.53
N PHE A 81 0.75 28.34 15.76
CA PHE A 81 1.17 27.04 16.29
C PHE A 81 2.51 27.15 17.03
N GLU A 82 3.47 27.94 16.53
CA GLU A 82 4.77 28.12 17.18
C GLU A 82 4.67 28.86 18.53
N LYS A 83 3.61 29.64 18.76
CA LYS A 83 3.34 30.30 20.03
C LYS A 83 2.70 29.39 21.07
N LEU A 84 2.27 28.18 20.69
CA LEU A 84 1.67 27.24 21.63
C LEU A 84 2.74 26.68 22.56
N PHE A 85 2.38 26.51 23.83
CA PHE A 85 3.24 25.86 24.81
C PHE A 85 3.01 24.36 24.79
N TRP A 86 4.10 23.59 24.76
CA TRP A 86 4.04 22.15 24.92
C TRP A 86 3.54 21.80 26.33
N SER A 87 2.59 20.88 26.42
CA SER A 87 2.06 20.37 27.68
C SER A 87 2.27 18.86 27.77
N GLY A 88 2.90 18.42 28.87
CA GLY A 88 3.26 17.03 29.10
C GLY A 88 4.75 16.74 28.90
N VAL A 89 5.15 15.52 29.22
CA VAL A 89 6.51 15.00 29.06
C VAL A 89 6.45 13.84 28.08
N PRO A 90 7.25 13.83 26.99
CA PRO A 90 7.31 12.67 26.10
C PRO A 90 7.64 11.39 26.88
N ASN A 91 6.95 10.29 26.54
CA ASN A 91 7.26 9.00 27.13
C ASN A 91 8.64 8.53 26.68
N ARG A 92 9.36 7.86 27.58
CA ARG A 92 10.57 7.12 27.23
C ARG A 92 10.19 5.72 26.72
N LEU A 93 10.48 5.41 25.47
CA LEU A 93 10.23 4.13 24.82
C LEU A 93 11.25 3.06 25.22
N SER A 94 12.52 3.42 25.44
CA SER A 94 13.60 2.47 25.73
C SER A 94 14.58 2.95 26.80
N PRO A 95 15.07 2.04 27.67
CA PRO A 95 16.15 2.36 28.60
C PRO A 95 17.51 2.62 27.91
N ALA A 96 17.69 2.19 26.66
CA ALA A 96 18.94 2.34 25.91
C ALA A 96 18.69 2.72 24.45
N HIS A 97 19.63 3.44 23.85
CA HIS A 97 19.53 3.93 22.47
C HIS A 97 20.73 3.48 21.66
N VAL A 98 20.48 3.18 20.38
CA VAL A 98 21.49 2.87 19.38
C VAL A 98 21.37 3.95 18.30
N GLU A 99 22.49 4.57 17.93
CA GLU A 99 22.52 5.53 16.84
C GLU A 99 22.49 4.79 15.50
N TRP A 100 21.48 5.10 14.69
CA TRP A 100 21.30 4.51 13.36
C TRP A 100 21.63 5.56 12.30
N ILE A 101 22.93 5.82 12.11
CA ILE A 101 23.46 6.91 11.27
C ILE A 101 22.84 6.90 9.86
N ASP A 102 22.72 5.73 9.23
CA ASP A 102 22.15 5.64 7.88
C ASP A 102 20.65 5.94 7.85
N ILE A 103 19.90 5.59 8.90
CA ILE A 103 18.48 5.92 9.01
C ILE A 103 18.32 7.44 9.18
N GLU A 104 19.13 8.06 10.03
CA GLU A 104 19.10 9.52 10.22
C GLU A 104 19.50 10.25 8.94
N LYS A 105 20.50 9.76 8.23
CA LYS A 105 20.93 10.30 6.94
C LYS A 105 19.80 10.21 5.91
N VAL A 106 19.18 9.03 5.76
CA VAL A 106 18.06 8.85 4.82
C VAL A 106 16.87 9.73 5.22
N ALA A 107 16.51 9.79 6.50
CA ALA A 107 15.44 10.65 6.99
C ALA A 107 15.73 12.14 6.70
N SER A 108 16.98 12.58 6.86
CA SER A 108 17.36 13.97 6.57
C SER A 108 17.33 14.32 5.09
N ILE A 109 17.82 13.45 4.20
CA ILE A 109 17.85 13.74 2.75
C ILE A 109 16.46 13.63 2.11
N THR A 110 15.56 12.86 2.72
CA THR A 110 14.18 12.66 2.24
C THR A 110 13.19 13.68 2.82
N LYS A 111 13.66 14.69 3.55
CA LYS A 111 12.82 15.81 3.99
C LYS A 111 12.21 16.52 2.79
N LYS A 112 10.93 16.81 2.92
CA LYS A 112 10.16 17.47 1.86
C LYS A 112 10.16 18.98 2.07
N GLU A 113 10.48 19.72 1.03
CA GLU A 113 10.31 21.18 0.97
C GLU A 113 8.86 21.60 0.67
N GLU A 114 8.53 22.86 0.90
CA GLU A 114 7.21 23.40 0.53
C GLU A 114 7.08 23.47 -0.99
N THR A 115 5.92 23.10 -1.53
CA THR A 115 5.67 23.03 -2.98
C THR A 115 4.35 23.69 -3.35
N GLU A 116 4.00 23.73 -4.65
CA GLU A 116 2.70 24.21 -5.16
C GLU A 116 2.02 23.21 -6.11
N TYR A 117 2.34 21.92 -6.01
CA TYR A 117 1.82 20.84 -6.85
C TYR A 117 0.29 20.80 -6.88
N PHE A 118 -0.38 21.13 -5.78
CA PHE A 118 -1.84 21.12 -5.73
C PHE A 118 -2.47 22.14 -6.68
N LYS A 119 -1.83 23.31 -6.86
CA LYS A 119 -2.30 24.34 -7.80
C LYS A 119 -2.06 23.88 -9.23
N GLU A 120 -0.88 23.35 -9.52
CA GLU A 120 -0.50 22.84 -10.84
C GLU A 120 -1.47 21.76 -11.33
N GLN A 121 -1.81 20.78 -10.47
CA GLN A 121 -2.79 19.73 -10.77
C GLN A 121 -4.24 20.21 -11.00
N ARG A 122 -4.60 21.42 -10.55
CA ARG A 122 -5.91 22.02 -10.85
C ARG A 122 -5.92 22.73 -12.19
N HIS A 123 -4.78 23.22 -12.65
CA HIS A 123 -4.64 23.88 -13.95
C HIS A 123 -4.58 22.88 -15.10
N GLU A 124 -4.07 21.66 -14.86
CA GLU A 124 -4.27 20.53 -15.76
C GLU A 124 -5.74 20.10 -15.72
N SER A 125 -6.47 20.40 -16.80
CA SER A 125 -7.88 20.01 -16.95
C SER A 125 -8.02 18.50 -16.86
N LYS A 126 -8.46 17.99 -15.70
CA LYS A 126 -8.83 16.58 -15.54
C LYS A 126 -9.95 16.27 -16.55
N PRO A 127 -9.83 15.24 -17.40
CA PRO A 127 -10.98 14.78 -18.17
C PRO A 127 -12.10 14.45 -17.19
N GLU A 128 -13.34 14.88 -17.48
CA GLU A 128 -14.52 14.74 -16.63
C GLU A 128 -14.67 13.30 -16.11
N ARG A 129 -14.08 13.02 -14.95
CA ARG A 129 -14.35 11.79 -14.21
C ARG A 129 -15.72 11.99 -13.59
N ARG A 130 -16.76 11.45 -14.23
CA ARG A 130 -18.08 11.28 -13.62
C ARG A 130 -17.89 10.58 -12.28
N VAL A 131 -17.95 11.36 -11.20
CA VAL A 131 -18.00 10.84 -9.84
C VAL A 131 -19.38 10.22 -9.68
N SER A 132 -19.53 8.95 -10.07
CA SER A 132 -20.55 8.15 -9.43
C SER A 132 -20.13 8.05 -7.98
N GLY A 133 -20.95 8.61 -7.08
CA GLY A 133 -20.88 8.25 -5.67
C GLY A 133 -20.89 6.72 -5.53
N LEU A 134 -20.47 6.21 -4.39
CA LEU A 134 -20.48 4.79 -4.02
C LEU A 134 -21.90 4.15 -3.99
N SER A 135 -22.82 4.62 -4.81
CA SER A 135 -24.08 3.99 -5.20
C SER A 135 -24.07 3.76 -6.70
N GLY A 136 -23.48 2.64 -7.13
CA GLY A 136 -23.51 2.19 -8.51
C GLY A 136 -23.06 0.75 -8.57
N SER A 137 -24.03 -0.15 -8.69
CA SER A 137 -23.82 -1.54 -9.09
C SER A 137 -22.71 -1.59 -10.14
N VAL A 138 -21.60 -2.26 -9.83
CA VAL A 138 -20.54 -2.55 -10.79
C VAL A 138 -21.19 -3.39 -11.89
N SER A 139 -21.50 -2.78 -13.04
CA SER A 139 -22.07 -3.51 -14.18
C SER A 139 -20.99 -4.47 -14.67
N GLY A 140 -21.12 -5.74 -14.29
CA GLY A 140 -20.16 -6.80 -14.56
C GLY A 140 -19.87 -7.70 -13.37
N HIS A 141 -20.20 -7.29 -12.13
CA HIS A 141 -20.11 -8.19 -10.99
C HIS A 141 -21.42 -8.96 -10.86
N ARG A 142 -21.40 -10.25 -11.19
CA ARG A 142 -22.33 -11.18 -10.55
C ARG A 142 -21.91 -11.21 -9.09
N ILE A 143 -22.51 -10.35 -8.26
CA ILE A 143 -22.57 -10.63 -6.83
C ILE A 143 -23.24 -11.99 -6.78
N HIS A 144 -22.51 -13.03 -6.35
CA HIS A 144 -23.14 -14.31 -6.06
C HIS A 144 -24.33 -13.99 -5.14
N PRO A 145 -25.56 -14.39 -5.49
CA PRO A 145 -26.76 -14.00 -4.74
C PRO A 145 -26.70 -14.32 -3.24
N ASP A 146 -25.77 -15.18 -2.83
CA ASP A 146 -25.63 -15.75 -1.50
C ASP A 146 -24.58 -15.07 -0.60
N THR A 147 -23.85 -14.05 -1.06
CA THR A 147 -22.90 -13.32 -0.19
C THR A 147 -23.49 -11.98 0.27
N GLU A 148 -24.02 -11.97 1.50
CA GLU A 148 -24.41 -10.71 2.14
C GLU A 148 -23.21 -9.75 2.22
N PRO A 149 -23.41 -8.44 1.94
CA PRO A 149 -22.35 -7.46 2.01
C PRO A 149 -21.77 -7.40 3.44
N VAL A 150 -20.49 -7.77 3.58
CA VAL A 150 -19.81 -7.74 4.88
C VAL A 150 -19.62 -6.29 5.34
N SER A 151 -20.00 -6.00 6.57
CA SER A 151 -19.81 -4.67 7.17
C SER A 151 -18.33 -4.29 7.21
N LEU A 152 -17.97 -3.13 6.63
CA LEU A 152 -16.62 -2.56 6.70
C LEU A 152 -16.11 -2.47 8.14
N ARG A 153 -16.96 -2.04 9.08
CA ARG A 153 -16.62 -1.97 10.51
C ARG A 153 -16.22 -3.36 11.04
N SER A 154 -17.02 -4.38 10.72
CA SER A 154 -16.72 -5.77 11.13
C SER A 154 -15.37 -6.23 10.60
N VAL A 155 -15.10 -6.02 9.30
CA VAL A 155 -13.82 -6.38 8.66
C VAL A 155 -12.65 -5.67 9.35
N ILE A 156 -12.73 -4.36 9.57
CA ILE A 156 -11.67 -3.58 10.21
C ILE A 156 -11.37 -4.10 11.63
N HIS A 157 -12.41 -4.38 12.44
CA HIS A 157 -12.22 -4.86 13.80
C HIS A 157 -11.67 -6.29 13.88
N ARG A 158 -12.07 -7.15 12.93
CA ARG A 158 -11.66 -8.55 12.86
C ARG A 158 -10.28 -8.74 12.25
N ARG A 159 -9.83 -7.81 11.40
CA ARG A 159 -8.57 -7.90 10.66
C ARG A 159 -7.41 -8.28 11.56
N ARG A 160 -6.72 -9.37 11.24
CA ARG A 160 -5.46 -9.80 11.88
C ARG A 160 -4.48 -10.26 10.80
N SER A 161 -3.19 -10.27 11.16
CA SER A 161 -2.16 -10.80 10.28
C SER A 161 -2.08 -12.30 10.44
N ALA A 162 -2.07 -13.05 9.33
CA ALA A 162 -1.83 -14.48 9.38
C ALA A 162 -0.40 -14.75 9.86
N ILE A 163 -0.27 -15.55 10.92
CA ILE A 163 1.04 -16.03 11.40
C ILE A 163 1.47 -17.21 10.52
N GLU A 164 0.55 -18.16 10.33
CA GLU A 164 0.70 -19.35 9.49
C GLU A 164 -0.49 -19.49 8.54
N MET A 165 -0.28 -20.21 7.42
CA MET A 165 -1.28 -20.40 6.38
C MET A 165 -1.51 -21.88 6.10
N ASN A 166 -2.75 -22.25 5.81
CA ASN A 166 -3.12 -23.61 5.44
C ASN A 166 -2.77 -23.86 3.98
N ASN A 167 -1.73 -24.66 3.74
CA ASN A 167 -1.23 -24.97 2.41
C ASN A 167 -2.03 -26.04 1.65
N SER A 168 -3.14 -26.52 2.22
CA SER A 168 -4.08 -27.42 1.55
C SER A 168 -5.31 -26.69 0.99
N ASP A 169 -5.54 -25.45 1.41
CA ASP A 169 -6.70 -24.67 0.98
C ASP A 169 -6.43 -23.89 -0.31
N TYR A 170 -7.48 -23.70 -1.08
CA TYR A 170 -7.47 -22.97 -2.34
C TYR A 170 -8.47 -21.83 -2.33
N MET A 171 -8.01 -20.67 -2.81
CA MET A 171 -8.85 -19.52 -3.11
C MET A 171 -9.62 -19.75 -4.41
N ASP A 172 -10.89 -19.36 -4.47
CA ASP A 172 -11.64 -19.34 -5.72
C ASP A 172 -11.21 -18.18 -6.63
N GLU A 173 -11.38 -18.33 -7.94
CA GLU A 173 -10.98 -17.32 -8.93
C GLU A 173 -11.71 -15.98 -8.76
N ASP A 174 -12.99 -16.01 -8.38
CA ASP A 174 -13.81 -14.80 -8.16
C ASP A 174 -13.25 -13.96 -7.00
N SER A 175 -12.85 -14.61 -5.90
CA SER A 175 -12.16 -13.99 -4.79
C SER A 175 -10.84 -13.37 -5.22
N PHE A 176 -9.99 -14.13 -5.93
CA PHE A 176 -8.68 -13.66 -6.39
C PHE A 176 -8.80 -12.45 -7.31
N TYR A 177 -9.57 -12.55 -8.41
CA TYR A 177 -9.78 -11.45 -9.34
C TYR A 177 -10.51 -10.27 -8.69
N GLY A 178 -11.44 -10.55 -7.77
CA GLY A 178 -12.13 -9.54 -6.97
C GLY A 178 -11.16 -8.71 -6.14
N MET A 179 -10.18 -9.35 -5.47
CA MET A 179 -9.13 -8.67 -4.71
C MET A 179 -8.22 -7.85 -5.63
N LEU A 180 -7.70 -8.45 -6.72
CA LEU A 180 -6.81 -7.76 -7.66
C LEU A 180 -7.46 -6.52 -8.26
N ARG A 181 -8.73 -6.60 -8.66
CA ARG A 181 -9.49 -5.46 -9.19
C ARG A 181 -9.53 -4.29 -8.21
N LYS A 182 -9.62 -4.55 -6.91
CA LYS A 182 -9.66 -3.50 -5.89
C LYS A 182 -8.32 -2.80 -5.71
N THR A 183 -7.22 -3.40 -6.13
CA THR A 183 -5.88 -2.78 -6.10
C THR A 183 -5.70 -1.72 -7.19
N LEU A 184 -6.57 -1.69 -8.20
CA LEU A 184 -6.49 -0.73 -9.31
C LEU A 184 -6.98 0.67 -8.88
N PRO A 185 -6.21 1.74 -9.15
CA PRO A 185 -6.56 3.10 -8.73
C PRO A 185 -7.89 3.65 -9.26
N ASP A 186 -8.29 3.26 -10.46
CA ASP A 186 -9.56 3.67 -11.06
C ASP A 186 -10.77 2.91 -10.49
N LYS A 187 -10.54 1.76 -9.86
CA LYS A 187 -11.58 0.92 -9.24
C LYS A 187 -11.73 1.16 -7.74
N ASN A 188 -10.78 1.85 -7.10
CA ASN A 188 -10.83 2.11 -5.67
C ASN A 188 -10.40 3.54 -5.30
N PRO A 189 -11.31 4.38 -4.80
CA PRO A 189 -11.02 5.78 -4.52
C PRO A 189 -10.06 5.99 -3.34
N ILE A 190 -9.72 4.95 -2.56
CA ILE A 190 -8.74 5.07 -1.47
C ILE A 190 -7.37 5.56 -1.96
N PHE A 191 -7.00 5.21 -3.20
CA PHE A 191 -5.75 5.65 -3.81
C PHE A 191 -5.73 7.15 -4.12
N HIS A 192 -6.90 7.81 -4.23
CA HIS A 192 -6.97 9.26 -4.40
C HIS A 192 -6.52 10.06 -3.18
N THR A 193 -6.21 9.41 -2.06
CA THR A 193 -5.60 10.06 -0.88
C THR A 193 -4.21 10.60 -1.22
N LEU A 194 -3.50 9.86 -2.07
CA LEU A 194 -2.18 10.18 -2.60
C LEU A 194 -2.31 11.03 -3.88
N ALA A 195 -1.47 12.03 -4.05
CA ALA A 195 -1.56 13.01 -5.14
C ALA A 195 -0.88 12.54 -6.45
N PHE A 196 0.08 11.63 -6.34
CA PHE A 196 0.89 11.05 -7.41
C PHE A 196 0.74 9.52 -7.42
N GLY A 197 1.01 8.93 -8.59
CA GLY A 197 0.93 7.50 -8.84
C GLY A 197 -0.29 7.10 -9.67
N PRO A 198 -0.54 5.79 -9.85
CA PRO A 198 0.18 4.66 -9.23
C PRO A 198 1.62 4.50 -9.75
N PHE A 199 2.54 4.10 -8.88
CA PHE A 199 3.91 3.69 -9.25
C PHE A 199 4.15 2.18 -9.05
N ALA A 200 3.44 1.57 -8.10
CA ALA A 200 3.59 0.16 -7.78
C ALA A 200 2.75 -0.75 -8.70
N HIS A 201 3.33 -1.84 -9.17
CA HIS A 201 2.68 -2.96 -9.86
C HIS A 201 2.75 -4.22 -8.98
N LEU A 202 1.90 -5.21 -9.26
CA LEU A 202 1.85 -6.43 -8.45
C LEU A 202 2.41 -7.60 -9.25
N LEU A 203 3.63 -8.02 -8.91
CA LEU A 203 4.14 -9.31 -9.30
C LEU A 203 3.57 -10.36 -8.33
N LEU A 204 3.02 -11.45 -8.84
CA LEU A 204 2.20 -12.39 -8.07
C LEU A 204 2.75 -13.80 -8.23
N PHE A 205 3.23 -14.37 -7.14
CA PHE A 205 3.42 -15.83 -7.02
C PHE A 205 2.05 -16.43 -6.74
N VAL A 206 1.39 -16.92 -7.79
CA VAL A 206 0.09 -17.59 -7.69
C VAL A 206 0.33 -19.06 -7.39
N ASN A 207 -0.18 -19.54 -6.27
CA ASN A 207 0.14 -20.88 -5.75
C ASN A 207 -1.11 -21.79 -5.70
N ARG A 208 -2.19 -21.29 -5.09
CA ARG A 208 -3.40 -22.08 -4.78
C ARG A 208 -4.65 -21.29 -5.07
N VAL A 209 -4.83 -20.93 -6.34
CA VAL A 209 -6.06 -20.32 -6.84
C VAL A 209 -6.72 -21.29 -7.81
N LYS A 210 -7.97 -21.65 -7.57
CA LYS A 210 -8.72 -22.59 -8.42
C LYS A 210 -8.84 -22.00 -9.82
N GLY A 211 -8.62 -22.83 -10.84
CA GLY A 211 -8.72 -22.42 -12.25
C GLY A 211 -7.49 -21.68 -12.80
N LEU A 212 -6.50 -21.35 -11.97
CA LEU A 212 -5.22 -20.81 -12.43
C LEU A 212 -4.08 -21.82 -12.21
N LEU A 213 -3.16 -21.87 -13.16
CA LEU A 213 -1.94 -22.65 -13.04
C LEU A 213 -0.99 -21.97 -12.05
N PRO A 214 -0.29 -22.72 -11.17
CA PRO A 214 0.75 -22.15 -10.33
C PRO A 214 1.84 -21.49 -11.17
N GLY A 215 2.28 -20.31 -10.77
CA GLY A 215 3.22 -19.56 -11.58
C GLY A 215 3.51 -18.14 -11.10
N LEU A 216 4.35 -17.47 -11.86
CA LEU A 216 4.64 -16.05 -11.70
C LEU A 216 3.75 -15.25 -12.65
N TYR A 217 3.02 -14.27 -12.12
CA TYR A 217 2.14 -13.40 -12.86
C TYR A 217 2.48 -11.93 -12.58
N ILE A 218 2.05 -11.03 -13.46
CA ILE A 218 2.16 -9.58 -13.27
C ILE A 218 0.80 -8.92 -13.53
N LEU A 219 0.42 -8.00 -12.64
CA LEU A 219 -0.70 -7.09 -12.80
C LEU A 219 -0.14 -5.65 -12.86
N PRO A 220 0.04 -5.08 -14.06
CA PRO A 220 0.28 -3.65 -14.21
C PRO A 220 -0.92 -2.89 -13.66
N ARG A 221 -0.66 -1.92 -12.79
CA ARG A 221 -1.71 -1.08 -12.16
C ARG A 221 -1.95 0.23 -12.90
N LYS A 222 -1.03 0.60 -13.79
CA LYS A 222 -1.09 1.78 -14.64
C LYS A 222 -1.44 1.30 -16.05
N HIS A 223 -2.47 1.90 -16.62
CA HIS A 223 -3.06 1.45 -17.88
C HIS A 223 -2.06 1.58 -19.02
N GLY A 224 -1.84 0.50 -19.77
CA GLY A 224 -0.96 0.52 -20.94
C GLY A 224 0.53 0.30 -20.64
N GLU A 225 0.91 0.01 -19.40
CA GLU A 225 2.32 -0.26 -19.00
C GLU A 225 2.85 -1.63 -19.44
N LYS A 226 1.99 -2.49 -19.99
CA LYS A 226 2.37 -3.87 -20.34
C LYS A 226 3.61 -3.94 -21.22
N GLU A 227 3.65 -3.15 -22.31
CA GLU A 227 4.77 -3.24 -23.26
C GLU A 227 6.07 -2.67 -22.68
N GLU A 228 6.01 -1.61 -21.87
CA GLU A 228 7.17 -1.07 -21.16
C GLU A 228 7.76 -2.08 -20.16
N LEU A 229 6.89 -2.73 -19.36
CA LEU A 229 7.32 -3.79 -18.44
C LEU A 229 7.88 -5.00 -19.20
N LYS A 230 7.31 -5.33 -20.35
CA LYS A 230 7.78 -6.43 -21.21
C LYS A 230 9.17 -6.17 -21.79
N ASP A 231 9.46 -4.94 -22.20
CA ASP A 231 10.78 -4.54 -22.69
C ASP A 231 11.82 -4.47 -21.55
N THR A 232 11.37 -4.18 -20.33
CA THR A 232 12.23 -4.08 -19.15
C THR A 232 12.58 -5.45 -18.55
N PHE A 233 11.64 -6.38 -18.56
CA PHE A 233 11.86 -7.73 -18.03
C PHE A 233 12.62 -8.61 -19.02
N ARG A 234 13.11 -9.77 -18.54
CA ARG A 234 13.72 -10.78 -19.42
C ARG A 234 12.77 -11.21 -20.54
N SER A 235 13.33 -11.40 -21.74
CA SER A 235 12.58 -11.54 -23.00
C SER A 235 11.92 -12.90 -23.20
N ASP A 236 12.25 -13.91 -22.40
CA ASP A 236 11.73 -15.27 -22.47
C ASP A 236 10.48 -15.52 -21.60
N PHE A 237 9.94 -14.49 -20.95
CA PHE A 237 8.65 -14.58 -20.26
C PHE A 237 7.47 -14.74 -21.24
N LEU A 238 6.44 -15.47 -20.80
CA LEU A 238 5.28 -15.86 -21.61
C LEU A 238 4.38 -14.67 -21.99
N TRP A 239 4.08 -13.78 -21.03
CA TRP A 239 3.14 -12.67 -21.18
C TRP A 239 1.73 -13.10 -21.63
N GLU A 240 1.26 -14.26 -21.14
CA GLU A 240 -0.02 -14.84 -21.51
C GLU A 240 -1.14 -14.43 -20.56
N LYS A 241 -2.27 -13.97 -21.10
CA LYS A 241 -3.45 -13.66 -20.28
C LYS A 241 -4.18 -14.98 -19.95
N PRO A 242 -4.52 -15.26 -18.67
CA PRO A 242 -5.25 -16.49 -18.32
C PRO A 242 -6.62 -16.55 -19.02
N GLU A 243 -7.04 -17.75 -19.42
CA GLU A 243 -8.25 -17.98 -20.22
C GLU A 243 -9.52 -17.35 -19.60
N ASN A 244 -9.71 -17.53 -18.29
CA ASN A 244 -10.85 -16.99 -17.54
C ASN A 244 -10.59 -15.61 -16.92
N CYS A 245 -9.47 -14.97 -17.24
CA CYS A 245 -9.16 -13.65 -16.69
C CYS A 245 -10.18 -12.61 -17.17
N PRO A 246 -10.83 -11.86 -16.26
CA PRO A 246 -11.74 -10.79 -16.63
C PRO A 246 -11.13 -9.80 -17.63
N TYR A 247 -11.95 -9.30 -18.56
CA TYR A 247 -11.51 -8.38 -19.60
C TYR A 247 -10.97 -7.06 -19.02
N ASP A 248 -11.47 -6.65 -17.85
CA ASP A 248 -11.11 -5.41 -17.16
C ASP A 248 -9.83 -5.53 -16.31
N LEU A 249 -9.20 -6.71 -16.26
CA LEU A 249 -7.93 -6.95 -15.59
C LEU A 249 -6.82 -7.25 -16.60
N GLU A 250 -5.72 -6.52 -16.48
CA GLU A 250 -4.48 -6.74 -17.24
C GLU A 250 -3.57 -7.70 -16.46
N LEU A 251 -3.98 -8.96 -16.29
CA LEU A 251 -3.16 -9.98 -15.62
C LEU A 251 -2.46 -10.87 -16.67
N TYR A 252 -1.15 -11.03 -16.53
CA TYR A 252 -0.34 -11.85 -17.45
C TYR A 252 0.53 -12.84 -16.70
N MET A 253 0.53 -14.10 -17.13
CA MET A 253 1.45 -15.13 -16.71
C MET A 253 2.81 -14.90 -17.37
N LEU A 254 3.86 -14.90 -16.56
CA LEU A 254 5.24 -14.77 -16.98
C LEU A 254 5.93 -16.14 -17.04
N VAL A 255 5.65 -17.00 -16.05
CA VAL A 255 6.21 -18.34 -15.91
C VAL A 255 5.13 -19.27 -15.35
N GLU A 256 4.95 -20.43 -15.98
CA GLU A 256 4.16 -21.54 -15.44
C GLU A 256 5.08 -22.50 -14.67
N GLU A 257 5.22 -22.29 -13.36
CA GLU A 257 6.06 -23.13 -12.50
C GLU A 257 5.58 -23.09 -11.06
N THR A 258 5.77 -24.18 -10.33
CA THR A 258 5.53 -24.22 -8.89
C THR A 258 6.69 -23.54 -8.15
N LEU A 259 6.49 -22.30 -7.71
CA LEU A 259 7.52 -21.44 -7.12
C LEU A 259 7.41 -21.29 -5.59
N TYR A 260 6.84 -22.28 -4.88
CA TYR A 260 6.58 -22.18 -3.43
C TYR A 260 7.85 -21.90 -2.61
N ASP A 261 8.86 -22.76 -2.75
CA ASP A 261 10.10 -22.65 -1.98
C ASP A 261 10.85 -21.38 -2.37
N PHE A 262 10.78 -20.97 -3.63
CA PHE A 262 11.37 -19.73 -4.10
C PHE A 262 10.70 -18.50 -3.47
N ALA A 263 9.36 -18.44 -3.44
CA ALA A 263 8.62 -17.36 -2.78
C ALA A 263 8.94 -17.25 -1.28
N ALA A 264 9.10 -18.37 -0.58
CA ALA A 264 9.55 -18.38 0.82
C ALA A 264 11.01 -17.93 0.96
N GLN A 265 11.92 -18.42 0.13
CA GLN A 265 13.32 -18.02 0.14
C GLN A 265 13.46 -16.51 -0.05
N LEU A 266 12.81 -15.95 -1.08
CA LEU A 266 12.73 -14.51 -1.31
C LEU A 266 12.21 -13.75 -0.09
N SER A 267 11.24 -14.32 0.63
CA SER A 267 10.67 -13.74 1.84
C SER A 267 11.45 -14.08 3.11
N CYS A 268 12.78 -14.21 3.02
CA CYS A 268 13.70 -14.58 4.11
C CYS A 268 13.34 -15.91 4.81
N GLY A 269 12.97 -16.93 4.03
CA GLY A 269 12.61 -18.26 4.51
C GLY A 269 11.23 -18.34 5.18
N GLN A 270 10.41 -17.29 5.10
CA GLN A 270 9.10 -17.28 5.74
C GLN A 270 8.10 -18.17 4.98
N ARG A 271 7.80 -19.33 5.56
CA ARG A 271 6.88 -20.34 5.02
C ARG A 271 5.51 -19.81 4.60
N LYS A 272 4.98 -18.80 5.28
CA LYS A 272 3.70 -18.15 4.90
C LYS A 272 3.65 -17.70 3.43
N ALA A 273 4.76 -17.31 2.82
CA ALA A 273 4.79 -16.94 1.39
C ALA A 273 4.66 -18.16 0.46
N ALA A 274 5.21 -19.31 0.87
CA ALA A 274 5.05 -20.59 0.17
C ALA A 274 3.66 -21.20 0.36
N ASP A 275 3.12 -21.08 1.57
CA ASP A 275 1.87 -21.71 2.00
C ASP A 275 0.62 -20.87 1.63
N ALA A 276 0.80 -19.63 1.21
CA ALA A 276 -0.25 -18.73 0.73
C ALA A 276 -0.99 -19.23 -0.51
N CYS A 277 -2.20 -18.72 -0.75
CA CYS A 277 -2.88 -18.86 -2.03
C CYS A 277 -2.18 -18.03 -3.11
N PHE A 278 -1.74 -16.81 -2.77
CA PHE A 278 -0.80 -16.05 -3.57
C PHE A 278 0.08 -15.13 -2.70
N THR A 279 1.27 -14.80 -3.20
CA THR A 279 2.14 -13.77 -2.60
C THR A 279 2.37 -12.68 -3.63
N ALA A 280 2.09 -11.43 -3.25
CA ALA A 280 2.36 -10.25 -4.06
C ALA A 280 3.71 -9.63 -3.68
N CYS A 281 4.53 -9.32 -4.67
CA CYS A 281 5.72 -8.49 -4.58
C CYS A 281 5.41 -7.18 -5.30
N MET A 282 5.53 -6.06 -4.58
CA MET A 282 5.19 -4.73 -5.08
C MET A 282 6.42 -4.13 -5.76
N ILE A 283 6.45 -4.24 -7.07
CA ILE A 283 7.50 -3.68 -7.92
C ILE A 283 7.10 -2.26 -8.30
N SER A 284 7.86 -1.27 -7.86
CA SER A 284 7.55 0.14 -8.07
C SER A 284 8.50 0.78 -9.05
N GLU A 285 7.98 1.63 -9.93
CA GLU A 285 8.77 2.69 -10.56
C GLU A 285 9.54 3.43 -9.46
N PHE A 286 10.84 3.64 -9.64
CA PHE A 286 11.70 4.14 -8.57
C PHE A 286 12.57 5.32 -9.01
N GLU A 287 13.44 5.14 -9.99
CA GLU A 287 14.36 6.21 -10.38
C GLU A 287 13.65 7.45 -10.94
N GLU A 288 12.69 7.28 -11.84
CA GLU A 288 11.98 8.39 -12.48
C GLU A 288 11.17 9.25 -11.50
N PRO A 289 10.35 8.69 -10.58
CA PRO A 289 9.70 9.48 -9.54
C PRO A 289 10.70 10.26 -8.66
N LEU A 290 11.84 9.65 -8.30
CA LEU A 290 12.87 10.32 -7.50
C LEU A 290 13.53 11.49 -8.25
N LYS A 291 13.77 11.34 -9.56
CA LYS A 291 14.30 12.42 -10.41
C LYS A 291 13.28 13.54 -10.61
N ALA A 292 12.01 13.19 -10.82
CA ALA A 292 10.96 14.15 -11.13
C ALA A 292 10.54 14.99 -9.91
N PHE A 293 10.40 14.36 -8.74
CA PHE A 293 9.86 15.02 -7.55
C PHE A 293 10.91 15.29 -6.46
N GLY A 294 12.05 14.60 -6.51
CA GLY A 294 13.11 14.69 -5.52
C GLY A 294 13.10 13.56 -4.48
N PRO A 295 14.07 13.54 -3.55
CA PRO A 295 14.30 12.40 -2.64
C PRO A 295 13.14 12.07 -1.70
N TRP A 296 12.29 13.04 -1.36
CA TRP A 296 11.10 12.82 -0.53
C TRP A 296 10.11 11.82 -1.16
N MET A 297 10.25 11.55 -2.46
CA MET A 297 9.50 10.52 -3.15
C MET A 297 9.83 9.10 -2.66
N TYR A 298 11.04 8.87 -2.15
CA TYR A 298 11.45 7.56 -1.61
C TYR A 298 10.47 7.04 -0.54
N PRO A 299 10.21 7.73 0.60
CA PRO A 299 9.23 7.27 1.58
C PRO A 299 7.81 7.19 0.99
N TYR A 300 7.43 8.08 0.06
CA TYR A 300 6.11 8.07 -0.55
C TYR A 300 5.83 6.77 -1.33
N LEU A 301 6.81 6.21 -2.05
CA LEU A 301 6.65 4.94 -2.75
C LEU A 301 6.31 3.79 -1.77
N PHE A 302 6.93 3.79 -0.58
CA PHE A 302 6.59 2.85 0.49
C PHE A 302 5.21 3.12 1.10
N TRP A 303 4.74 4.37 1.13
CA TRP A 303 3.37 4.69 1.56
C TRP A 303 2.35 4.08 0.60
N GLU A 304 2.56 4.18 -0.72
CA GLU A 304 1.69 3.52 -1.71
C GLU A 304 1.65 1.99 -1.50
N CYS A 305 2.81 1.37 -1.26
CA CYS A 305 2.89 -0.06 -0.95
C CYS A 305 2.16 -0.44 0.35
N GLY A 306 2.27 0.38 1.41
CA GLY A 306 1.52 0.18 2.65
C GLY A 306 0.01 0.35 2.45
N ILE A 307 -0.43 1.28 1.59
CA ILE A 307 -1.85 1.43 1.23
C ILE A 307 -2.36 0.16 0.52
N LEU A 308 -1.59 -0.36 -0.44
CA LEU A 308 -1.88 -1.64 -1.11
C LEU A 308 -1.97 -2.78 -0.10
N GLY A 309 -1.01 -2.88 0.82
CA GLY A 309 -1.01 -3.90 1.87
C GLY A 309 -2.25 -3.81 2.76
N GLN A 310 -2.65 -2.60 3.17
CA GLN A 310 -3.84 -2.42 3.99
C GLN A 310 -5.12 -2.80 3.25
N LEU A 311 -5.21 -2.46 1.96
CA LEU A 311 -6.30 -2.89 1.11
C LEU A 311 -6.36 -4.41 1.00
N LEU A 312 -5.23 -5.07 0.74
CA LEU A 312 -5.16 -6.53 0.67
C LEU A 312 -5.54 -7.21 1.98
N TYR A 313 -5.15 -6.64 3.13
CA TYR A 313 -5.63 -7.10 4.44
C TYR A 313 -7.15 -7.10 4.53
N LEU A 314 -7.81 -5.99 4.19
CA LEU A 314 -9.26 -5.86 4.32
C LEU A 314 -10.01 -6.69 3.29
N GLU A 315 -9.52 -6.75 2.05
CA GLU A 315 -10.14 -7.55 0.98
C GLU A 315 -10.01 -9.06 1.24
N ALA A 316 -8.91 -9.52 1.84
CA ALA A 316 -8.75 -10.89 2.29
C ALA A 316 -9.77 -11.24 3.39
N GLU A 317 -9.83 -10.42 4.44
CA GLU A 317 -10.72 -10.63 5.59
C GLU A 317 -12.21 -10.60 5.18
N ALA A 318 -12.57 -9.71 4.24
CA ALA A 318 -13.93 -9.64 3.70
C ALA A 318 -14.34 -10.92 2.93
N ARG A 319 -13.38 -11.72 2.47
CA ARG A 319 -13.59 -12.99 1.75
C ARG A 319 -13.28 -14.23 2.59
N GLY A 320 -13.06 -14.06 3.91
CA GLY A 320 -12.75 -15.17 4.81
C GLY A 320 -11.31 -15.67 4.76
N PHE A 321 -10.41 -14.96 4.06
CA PHE A 321 -8.97 -15.20 4.06
C PHE A 321 -8.26 -14.26 5.03
N ARG A 322 -6.95 -14.44 5.20
CA ARG A 322 -6.10 -13.48 5.90
C ARG A 322 -4.88 -13.11 5.09
N GLY A 323 -4.43 -11.88 5.29
CA GLY A 323 -3.20 -11.35 4.73
C GLY A 323 -2.05 -11.39 5.74
N CYS A 324 -0.82 -11.27 5.24
CA CYS A 324 0.34 -10.93 6.05
C CYS A 324 1.33 -10.12 5.21
N GLY A 325 1.59 -8.90 5.64
CA GLY A 325 2.65 -8.07 5.09
C GLY A 325 4.03 -8.59 5.48
N ILE A 326 4.96 -8.60 4.53
CA ILE A 326 6.32 -9.11 4.68
C ILE A 326 7.28 -7.97 4.33
N GLY A 327 7.83 -7.33 5.36
CA GLY A 327 8.78 -6.22 5.20
C GLY A 327 10.24 -6.65 5.09
N CYS A 328 10.54 -7.95 5.24
CA CYS A 328 11.88 -8.52 5.11
C CYS A 328 11.90 -9.51 3.95
N PHE A 329 12.70 -9.22 2.94
CA PHE A 329 12.84 -10.02 1.74
C PHE A 329 14.22 -9.77 1.11
N PHE A 330 14.60 -10.58 0.13
CA PHE A 330 15.81 -10.39 -0.66
C PHE A 330 15.46 -9.71 -2.00
N ASP A 331 15.76 -8.43 -2.11
CA ASP A 331 15.47 -7.60 -3.28
C ASP A 331 16.23 -8.10 -4.53
N ASN A 332 17.55 -8.33 -4.42
CA ASN A 332 18.40 -8.68 -5.57
C ASN A 332 18.02 -10.00 -6.26
N PRO A 333 17.76 -11.12 -5.55
CA PRO A 333 17.34 -12.35 -6.21
C PRO A 333 16.01 -12.22 -6.98
N LEU A 334 15.08 -11.37 -6.51
CA LEU A 334 13.87 -11.08 -7.27
C LEU A 334 14.20 -10.28 -8.53
N HIS A 335 15.05 -9.26 -8.42
CA HIS A 335 15.52 -8.46 -9.57
C HIS A 335 16.22 -9.32 -10.61
N GLU A 336 17.12 -10.22 -10.20
CA GLU A 336 17.80 -11.17 -11.06
C GLU A 336 16.82 -12.08 -11.80
N THR A 337 15.77 -12.54 -11.11
CA THR A 337 14.71 -13.38 -11.71
C THR A 337 13.96 -12.64 -12.81
N LEU A 338 13.68 -11.35 -12.59
CA LEU A 338 12.99 -10.49 -13.56
C LEU A 338 13.91 -9.97 -14.67
N GLY A 339 15.24 -10.05 -14.50
CA GLY A 339 16.22 -9.47 -15.40
C GLY A 339 16.48 -7.96 -15.16
N LEU A 340 16.02 -7.42 -14.04
CA LEU A 340 16.21 -6.01 -13.66
C LEU A 340 17.67 -5.78 -13.24
N LYS A 341 18.27 -4.69 -13.74
CA LYS A 341 19.69 -4.36 -13.50
C LYS A 341 19.92 -2.95 -12.96
N GLY A 342 18.97 -2.05 -13.14
CA GLY A 342 19.07 -0.65 -12.72
C GLY A 342 18.10 -0.30 -11.61
N PHE A 343 17.77 0.99 -11.53
CA PHE A 343 16.89 1.57 -10.53
C PHE A 343 15.53 1.98 -11.09
N GLU A 344 15.23 1.64 -12.34
CA GLU A 344 13.98 1.96 -13.01
C GLU A 344 12.80 1.40 -12.20
N TYR A 345 12.94 0.13 -11.79
CA TYR A 345 11.99 -0.57 -10.94
C TYR A 345 12.69 -1.18 -9.73
N GLN A 346 12.06 -1.10 -8.56
CA GLN A 346 12.56 -1.69 -7.30
C GLN A 346 11.47 -2.48 -6.59
N ASP A 347 11.87 -3.51 -5.87
CA ASP A 347 10.98 -4.33 -5.05
C ASP A 347 10.88 -3.68 -3.66
N LEU A 348 9.68 -3.25 -3.30
CA LEU A 348 9.49 -2.41 -2.12
C LEU A 348 8.75 -3.11 -1.00
N TYR A 349 7.88 -4.08 -1.31
CA TYR A 349 7.07 -4.74 -0.29
C TYR A 349 6.50 -6.09 -0.74
N HIS A 350 6.54 -7.08 0.14
CA HIS A 350 5.89 -8.37 -0.08
C HIS A 350 4.60 -8.49 0.75
N PHE A 351 3.62 -9.22 0.25
CA PHE A 351 2.35 -9.46 0.93
C PHE A 351 1.77 -10.83 0.57
N ALA A 352 1.59 -11.70 1.57
CA ALA A 352 1.01 -13.01 1.39
C ALA A 352 -0.50 -13.01 1.70
N VAL A 353 -1.30 -13.75 0.93
CA VAL A 353 -2.73 -13.96 1.20
C VAL A 353 -3.06 -15.45 1.12
N GLY A 354 -3.72 -15.98 2.14
CA GLY A 354 -4.19 -17.36 2.15
C GLY A 354 -5.17 -17.65 3.27
N SER A 355 -5.58 -18.92 3.38
CA SER A 355 -6.37 -19.38 4.51
C SER A 355 -5.50 -19.39 5.77
N PRO A 356 -5.92 -18.76 6.88
CA PRO A 356 -5.16 -18.84 8.12
C PRO A 356 -5.25 -20.24 8.72
N LEU A 357 -4.16 -20.73 9.31
CA LEU A 357 -4.26 -21.81 10.30
C LEU A 357 -4.79 -21.23 11.62
N GLU A 358 -5.56 -22.03 12.36
CA GLU A 358 -6.11 -21.60 13.64
C GLU A 358 -4.99 -21.33 14.65
N GLU A 359 -4.99 -20.15 15.26
CA GLU A 359 -3.99 -19.76 16.23
C GLU A 359 -4.26 -20.43 17.58
N ILE A 360 -3.58 -21.54 17.85
CA ILE A 360 -3.68 -22.23 19.14
C ILE A 360 -3.03 -21.36 20.23
N GLY A 361 -3.81 -20.96 21.24
CA GLY A 361 -3.30 -20.29 22.45
C GLY A 361 -3.28 -18.76 22.39
N VAL A 362 -3.82 -18.13 21.34
CA VAL A 362 -3.95 -16.66 21.27
C VAL A 362 -5.35 -16.24 21.72
N ALA A 363 -5.43 -15.51 22.84
CA ALA A 363 -6.69 -14.96 23.33
C ALA A 363 -7.12 -13.75 22.48
N THR A 364 -8.36 -13.77 22.00
CA THR A 364 -8.97 -12.63 21.28
C THR A 364 -9.86 -11.83 22.23
N PHE A 365 -9.52 -10.56 22.43
CA PHE A 365 -10.33 -9.63 23.22
C PHE A 365 -11.00 -8.59 22.31
N PRO A 366 -12.15 -8.01 22.73
CA PRO A 366 -12.73 -6.85 22.06
C PRO A 366 -11.72 -5.70 21.94
N ALA A 367 -11.78 -4.94 20.84
CA ALA A 367 -10.85 -3.83 20.60
C ALA A 367 -10.97 -2.70 21.66
N TYR A 368 -12.16 -2.54 22.25
CA TYR A 368 -12.44 -1.56 23.30
C TYR A 368 -13.35 -2.20 24.36
N MET A 369 -13.12 -1.86 25.63
CA MET A 369 -14.06 -2.15 26.72
C MET A 369 -15.22 -1.15 26.57
N TYR A 370 -16.44 -1.63 26.36
CA TYR A 370 -17.64 -0.77 26.34
C TYR A 370 -18.11 -0.45 27.75
#